data_AF-A0AAV9NYP2-F1
#
_entry.id   AF-A0AAV9NYP2-F1
#
_cell.length_a   1.000
_cell.length_b   1.000
_cell.length_c   1.000
_cell.angle_alpha   90.00
_cell.angle_beta   90.00
_cell.angle_gamma   90.00
#
_symmetry.space_group_name_H-M   'P 1'
#
loop_
_entity.id
_entity.type
_entity.pdbx_description
1 polymer ?
#
loop_
_entity_poly.entity_id
_entity_poly.type
_entity_poly.pdbx_seq_one_letter_code
_entity_poly.pdbx_strand_id
1 'polypeptide(L)'
;MDAQQPTRSLETLPAELRRCLLSNLHLAQLSALVHASPVYHQQYLVDRKYLLSRSIEQTLGSVAADALFVHELETKPKVERVDAELLKRYSENASRRRLPYGNDHSQAENVDIAAFHLRYVEPLATHYAHSLLENLAGEANSDKGKHVPTASEMVRLTRAMYRFQLLCQLAGPAGRTYPNDPREDSYTALINLMEPWEVEELLSFYQFARGSYEKILNDVRWDFHEDNPRFAEKFDPQPRKGPLI
;
A
#
# COMPACT_ATOMS: atom_id res chain seq x y z
N MET A 1 13.13 20.94 -49.10
CA MET A 1 13.28 19.51 -48.77
C MET A 1 13.88 19.45 -47.39
N ASP A 2 13.03 19.41 -46.36
CA ASP A 2 13.50 19.29 -44.98
C ASP A 2 13.81 17.83 -44.68
N ALA A 3 15.07 17.56 -44.36
CA ALA A 3 15.51 16.25 -43.90
C ALA A 3 14.91 16.00 -42.52
N GLN A 4 13.87 15.16 -42.44
CA GLN A 4 13.40 14.59 -41.18
C GLN A 4 14.56 13.84 -40.54
N GLN A 5 15.10 14.40 -39.45
CA GLN A 5 15.99 13.67 -38.56
C GLN A 5 15.25 12.39 -38.12
N PRO A 6 15.85 11.20 -38.25
CA PRO A 6 15.24 9.99 -37.75
C PRO A 6 15.11 10.14 -36.24
N THR A 7 13.88 10.17 -35.74
CA THR A 7 13.60 10.08 -34.31
C THR A 7 14.22 8.78 -33.82
N ARG A 8 15.33 8.87 -33.08
CA ARG A 8 15.99 7.71 -32.51
C ARG A 8 15.08 7.15 -31.43
N SER A 9 14.27 6.15 -31.81
CA SER A 9 13.39 5.46 -30.87
C SER A 9 14.22 4.73 -29.82
N LEU A 10 13.80 4.83 -28.56
CA LEU A 10 14.37 4.10 -27.42
C LEU A 10 14.40 2.58 -27.65
N GLU A 11 13.57 2.08 -28.56
CA GLU A 11 13.49 0.65 -28.91
C GLU A 11 14.66 0.17 -29.77
N THR A 12 15.35 1.10 -30.44
CA THR A 12 16.51 0.77 -31.30
C THR A 12 17.81 0.59 -30.50
N LEU A 13 17.76 0.81 -29.18
CA LEU A 13 18.89 0.59 -28.29
C LEU A 13 19.28 -0.91 -28.25
N PRO A 14 20.59 -1.23 -28.21
CA PRO A 14 21.09 -2.57 -27.90
C PRO A 14 20.44 -3.14 -26.65
N ALA A 15 20.28 -4.47 -26.61
CA ALA A 15 19.57 -5.17 -25.53
C ALA A 15 20.17 -4.88 -24.15
N GLU A 16 21.47 -4.67 -24.08
CA GLU A 16 22.23 -4.33 -22.88
C GLU A 16 21.86 -2.94 -22.36
N LEU A 17 21.72 -1.96 -23.26
CA LEU A 17 21.29 -0.60 -22.88
C LEU A 17 19.82 -0.58 -22.48
N ARG A 18 18.96 -1.35 -23.16
CA ARG A 18 17.55 -1.50 -22.76
C ARG A 18 17.43 -2.15 -21.38
N ARG A 19 18.21 -3.18 -21.10
CA ARG A 19 18.26 -3.84 -19.78
C ARG A 19 18.78 -2.89 -18.70
N CYS A 20 19.84 -2.14 -18.98
CA CYS A 20 20.38 -1.14 -18.08
C CYS A 20 19.33 -0.07 -17.74
N LEU A 21 18.64 0.46 -18.76
CA LEU A 21 17.54 1.41 -18.59
C LEU A 21 16.45 0.83 -17.70
N LEU A 22 15.93 -0.36 -18.02
CA LEU A 22 14.87 -1.01 -17.23
C LEU A 22 15.28 -1.22 -15.76
N SER A 23 16.54 -1.56 -15.50
CA SER A 23 17.05 -1.80 -14.15
C SER A 23 17.25 -0.53 -13.30
N ASN A 24 17.04 0.65 -13.90
CA ASN A 24 17.15 1.94 -13.22
C ASN A 24 15.79 2.65 -13.06
N LEU A 25 14.68 2.02 -13.42
CA LEU A 25 13.34 2.58 -13.30
C LEU A 25 12.66 2.21 -11.97
N HIS A 26 12.00 3.19 -11.36
CA HIS A 26 11.05 2.95 -10.26
C HIS A 26 9.83 2.16 -10.76
N LEU A 27 9.06 1.56 -9.85
CA LEU A 27 7.98 0.62 -10.18
C LEU A 27 6.95 1.22 -11.14
N ALA A 28 6.50 2.46 -10.89
CA ALA A 28 5.54 3.13 -11.75
C ALA A 28 6.10 3.37 -13.17
N GLN A 29 7.38 3.75 -13.27
CA GLN A 29 8.06 4.01 -14.54
C GLN A 29 8.32 2.71 -15.31
N LEU A 30 8.75 1.65 -14.62
CA LEU A 30 8.94 0.32 -15.19
C LEU A 30 7.62 -0.20 -15.74
N SER A 31 6.55 -0.11 -14.94
CA SER A 31 5.20 -0.51 -15.36
C SER A 31 4.77 0.27 -16.61
N ALA A 32 4.87 1.60 -16.59
CA ALA A 32 4.47 2.43 -17.73
C ALA A 32 5.24 2.06 -19.01
N LEU A 33 6.57 1.90 -18.94
CA LEU A 33 7.38 1.59 -20.12
C LEU A 33 7.10 0.19 -20.67
N VAL A 34 6.95 -0.80 -19.80
CA VAL A 34 6.64 -2.19 -20.18
C VAL A 34 5.26 -2.29 -20.84
N HIS A 35 4.28 -1.49 -20.43
CA HIS A 35 2.97 -1.46 -21.08
C HIS A 35 2.96 -0.61 -22.36
N ALA A 36 3.83 0.40 -22.47
CA ALA A 36 3.88 1.30 -23.62
C ALA A 36 4.65 0.75 -24.83
N SER A 37 5.56 -0.21 -24.63
CA SER A 37 6.41 -0.74 -25.70
C SER A 37 6.49 -2.28 -25.69
N PRO A 38 6.12 -2.97 -26.78
CA PRO A 38 6.29 -4.41 -26.93
C PRO A 38 7.75 -4.87 -26.83
N VAL A 39 8.70 -4.03 -27.29
CA VAL A 39 10.14 -4.34 -27.26
C VAL A 39 10.65 -4.34 -25.82
N TYR A 40 10.22 -3.37 -25.01
CA TYR A 40 10.54 -3.35 -23.58
C TYR A 40 9.77 -4.40 -22.80
N HIS A 41 8.53 -4.73 -23.20
CA HIS A 41 7.78 -5.84 -22.62
C HIS A 41 8.50 -7.19 -22.80
N GLN A 42 8.96 -7.49 -24.03
CA GLN A 42 9.73 -8.71 -24.29
C GLN A 42 11.03 -8.75 -23.49
N GLN A 43 11.77 -7.64 -23.43
CA GLN A 43 12.98 -7.55 -22.62
C GLN A 43 12.71 -7.76 -21.12
N TYR A 44 11.60 -7.20 -20.64
CA TYR A 44 11.16 -7.35 -19.26
C TYR A 44 10.84 -8.81 -18.94
N LEU A 45 10.16 -9.54 -19.82
CA LEU A 45 9.83 -10.95 -19.59
C LEU A 45 11.07 -11.84 -19.46
N VAL A 46 12.14 -11.54 -20.21
CA VAL A 46 13.39 -12.32 -20.17
C VAL A 46 14.08 -12.25 -18.80
N ASP A 47 14.06 -11.09 -18.15
CA ASP A 47 14.81 -10.84 -16.91
C ASP A 47 13.92 -10.28 -15.79
N ARG A 48 12.66 -10.72 -15.77
CA ARG A 48 11.58 -10.15 -14.95
C ARG A 48 11.92 -10.11 -13.47
N LYS A 49 12.46 -11.21 -12.93
CA LYS A 49 12.85 -11.34 -11.52
C LYS A 49 13.83 -10.23 -11.12
N TYR A 50 14.93 -10.10 -11.85
CA TYR A 50 15.98 -9.12 -11.57
C TYR A 50 15.46 -7.69 -11.72
N LEU A 51 14.75 -7.40 -12.82
CA LEU A 51 14.24 -6.07 -13.09
C LEU A 51 13.23 -5.62 -12.03
N LEU A 52 12.34 -6.51 -11.59
CA LEU A 52 11.42 -6.21 -10.49
C LEU A 52 12.16 -6.00 -9.17
N SER A 53 13.11 -6.88 -8.79
CA SER A 53 13.90 -6.70 -7.56
C SER A 53 14.58 -5.33 -7.53
N ARG A 54 15.22 -4.93 -8.64
CA ARG A 54 15.88 -3.61 -8.76
C ARG A 54 14.89 -2.46 -8.67
N SER A 55 13.75 -2.58 -9.34
CA SER A 55 12.73 -1.54 -9.32
C SER A 55 12.08 -1.37 -7.93
N ILE A 56 11.85 -2.48 -7.21
CA ILE A 56 11.39 -2.46 -5.81
C ILE A 56 12.44 -1.78 -4.93
N GLU A 57 13.71 -2.15 -5.07
CA GLU A 57 14.82 -1.55 -4.32
C GLU A 57 14.89 -0.04 -4.55
N GLN A 58 14.75 0.42 -5.80
CA GLN A 58 14.75 1.85 -6.13
C GLN A 58 13.53 2.59 -5.60
N THR A 59 12.37 1.94 -5.58
CA THR A 59 11.10 2.58 -5.17
C THR A 59 10.94 2.61 -3.66
N LEU A 60 11.22 1.50 -2.99
CA LEU A 60 10.96 1.34 -1.57
C LEU A 60 12.20 1.59 -0.71
N GLY A 61 13.41 1.35 -1.23
CA GLY A 61 14.65 1.50 -0.47
C GLY A 61 14.58 0.82 0.90
N SER A 62 14.73 1.61 1.96
CA SER A 62 14.66 1.13 3.35
C SER A 62 13.28 0.63 3.79
N VAL A 63 12.22 0.96 3.06
CA VAL A 63 10.83 0.51 3.33
C VAL A 63 10.58 -0.90 2.80
N ALA A 64 11.46 -1.43 1.93
CA ALA A 64 11.26 -2.72 1.31
C ALA A 64 11.18 -3.88 2.33
N ALA A 65 11.86 -3.75 3.48
CA ALA A 65 11.75 -4.70 4.58
C ALA A 65 10.34 -4.75 5.19
N ASP A 66 9.68 -3.59 5.36
CA ASP A 66 8.30 -3.54 5.85
C ASP A 66 7.33 -4.14 4.81
N ALA A 67 7.58 -3.90 3.51
CA ALA A 67 6.77 -4.47 2.43
C ALA A 67 6.87 -6.00 2.33
N LEU A 68 8.08 -6.55 2.44
CA LEU A 68 8.30 -8.00 2.51
C LEU A 68 7.56 -8.63 3.67
N PHE A 69 7.63 -7.98 4.84
CA PHE A 69 7.00 -8.51 6.04
C PHE A 69 5.47 -8.51 5.92
N VAL A 70 4.88 -7.44 5.35
CA VAL A 70 3.44 -7.40 5.03
C VAL A 70 3.03 -8.55 4.10
N HIS A 71 3.83 -8.81 3.07
CA HIS A 71 3.57 -9.90 2.12
C HIS A 71 3.69 -11.29 2.78
N GLU A 72 4.71 -11.50 3.63
CA GLU A 72 4.88 -12.74 4.39
C GLU A 72 3.66 -13.02 5.29
N LEU A 73 3.13 -11.99 5.96
CA LEU A 73 1.96 -12.16 6.83
C LEU A 73 0.66 -12.37 6.07
N GLU A 74 0.53 -11.80 4.86
CA GLU A 74 -0.66 -11.98 4.03
C GLU A 74 -0.74 -13.40 3.44
N THR A 75 0.40 -13.98 3.11
CA THR A 75 0.50 -15.31 2.49
C THR A 75 0.41 -16.45 3.51
N LYS A 76 0.73 -16.19 4.78
CA LYS A 76 0.63 -17.18 5.86
C LYS A 76 -0.81 -17.37 6.35
N PRO A 77 -1.19 -18.58 6.80
CA PRO A 77 -2.51 -18.83 7.37
C PRO A 77 -2.72 -17.96 8.61
N LYS A 78 -3.83 -17.19 8.64
CA LYS A 78 -4.24 -16.30 9.76
C LYS A 78 -4.43 -17.01 11.13
N VAL A 79 -4.24 -18.33 11.17
CA VAL A 79 -4.37 -19.18 12.35
C VAL A 79 -3.10 -19.15 13.21
N GLU A 80 -1.94 -18.82 12.62
CA GLU A 80 -0.72 -18.59 13.38
C GLU A 80 -0.81 -17.23 14.06
N ARG A 81 -1.01 -17.28 15.39
CA ARG A 81 -0.95 -16.12 16.27
C ARG A 81 0.32 -15.34 15.99
N VAL A 82 0.25 -14.02 16.17
CA VAL A 82 1.43 -13.19 16.37
C VAL A 82 2.19 -13.78 17.56
N ASP A 83 3.23 -14.55 17.28
CA ASP A 83 4.09 -15.12 18.31
C ASP A 83 5.29 -14.20 18.52
N ALA A 84 5.94 -14.33 19.68
CA ALA A 84 7.14 -13.56 20.00
C ALA A 84 8.25 -13.75 18.93
N GLU A 85 8.22 -14.87 18.21
CA GLU A 85 9.16 -15.17 17.13
C GLU A 85 8.93 -14.30 15.89
N LEU A 86 7.67 -14.03 15.50
CA LEU A 86 7.33 -13.10 14.43
C LEU A 86 7.83 -11.69 14.75
N LEU A 87 7.58 -11.19 15.96
CA LEU A 87 8.05 -9.86 16.38
C LEU A 87 9.58 -9.80 16.45
N LYS A 88 10.21 -10.89 16.89
CA LYS A 88 11.67 -11.03 16.87
C LYS A 88 12.21 -10.97 15.44
N ARG A 89 11.64 -11.74 14.49
CA ARG A 89 12.01 -11.67 13.06
C ARG A 89 11.81 -10.27 12.49
N TYR A 90 10.70 -9.61 12.85
CA TYR A 90 10.48 -8.21 12.45
C TYR A 90 11.56 -7.29 13.01
N SER A 91 11.93 -7.43 14.28
CA SER A 91 12.99 -6.62 14.90
C SER A 91 14.37 -6.86 14.27
N GLU A 92 14.69 -8.12 13.94
CA GLU A 92 15.92 -8.48 13.25
C GLU A 92 15.94 -7.88 11.83
N ASN A 93 14.82 -7.94 11.12
CA ASN A 93 14.68 -7.30 9.80
C ASN A 93 14.67 -5.77 9.88
N ALA A 94 14.10 -5.19 10.94
CA ALA A 94 14.12 -3.75 11.20
C ALA A 94 15.57 -3.25 11.40
N SER A 95 16.39 -4.01 12.13
CA SER A 95 17.81 -3.72 12.29
C SER A 95 18.59 -3.83 10.96
N ARG A 96 18.06 -4.61 10.01
CA ARG A 96 18.59 -4.80 8.65
C ARG A 96 18.02 -3.82 7.62
N ARG A 97 17.18 -2.85 7.98
CA ARG A 97 16.61 -1.81 7.06
C ARG A 97 17.66 -1.00 6.27
N ARG A 98 18.94 -1.09 6.66
CA ARG A 98 20.07 -0.46 5.97
C ARG A 98 20.71 -1.35 4.90
N LEU A 99 20.26 -2.60 4.77
CA LEU A 99 20.78 -3.54 3.77
C LEU A 99 19.99 -3.41 2.45
N PRO A 100 20.67 -3.64 1.31
CA PRO A 100 20.01 -3.73 0.01
C PRO A 100 18.88 -4.78 0.01
N TYR A 101 17.82 -4.53 -0.75
CA TYR A 101 16.70 -5.47 -0.93
C TYR A 101 17.16 -6.84 -1.48
N GLY A 102 18.23 -6.84 -2.29
CA GLY A 102 18.83 -8.06 -2.82
C GLY A 102 17.97 -8.78 -3.87
N ASN A 103 18.51 -9.91 -4.36
CA ASN A 103 17.89 -10.74 -5.42
C ASN A 103 17.40 -12.10 -4.90
N ASP A 104 17.34 -12.27 -3.58
CA ASP A 104 17.02 -13.54 -2.92
C ASP A 104 15.52 -13.85 -2.98
N HIS A 105 14.69 -12.82 -3.15
CA HIS A 105 13.24 -12.93 -3.27
C HIS A 105 12.81 -13.57 -4.59
N SER A 106 11.78 -14.41 -4.55
CA SER A 106 11.19 -15.05 -5.71
C SER A 106 10.51 -14.02 -6.64
N GLN A 107 10.33 -14.42 -7.90
CA GLN A 107 9.61 -13.57 -8.86
C GLN A 107 8.16 -13.34 -8.43
N ALA A 108 7.49 -14.34 -7.83
CA ALA A 108 6.10 -14.24 -7.40
C ALA A 108 5.95 -13.20 -6.28
N GLU A 109 6.79 -13.29 -5.24
CA GLU A 109 6.81 -12.30 -4.14
C GLU A 109 7.03 -10.88 -4.66
N ASN A 110 7.98 -10.68 -5.56
CA ASN A 110 8.24 -9.37 -6.16
C ASN A 110 7.03 -8.84 -6.97
N VAL A 111 6.31 -9.71 -7.66
CA VAL A 111 5.10 -9.33 -8.41
C VAL A 111 4.01 -8.89 -7.45
N ASP A 112 3.79 -9.63 -6.36
CA ASP A 112 2.74 -9.34 -5.39
C ASP A 112 3.03 -8.04 -4.62
N ILE A 113 4.29 -7.83 -4.20
CA ILE A 113 4.73 -6.59 -3.55
C ILE A 113 4.56 -5.40 -4.49
N ALA A 114 5.01 -5.52 -5.74
CA ALA A 114 4.86 -4.46 -6.74
C ALA A 114 3.38 -4.15 -7.00
N ALA A 115 2.53 -5.17 -7.12
CA ALA A 115 1.10 -5.01 -7.34
C ALA A 115 0.41 -4.32 -6.16
N PHE A 116 0.71 -4.75 -4.93
CA PHE A 116 0.17 -4.12 -3.73
C PHE A 116 0.60 -2.65 -3.62
N HIS A 117 1.88 -2.38 -3.87
CA HIS A 117 2.42 -1.03 -3.80
C HIS A 117 1.75 -0.08 -4.81
N LEU A 118 1.74 -0.46 -6.09
CA LEU A 118 1.20 0.38 -7.16
C LEU A 118 -0.31 0.56 -7.06
N ARG A 119 -1.04 -0.45 -6.58
CA ARG A 119 -2.51 -0.41 -6.52
C ARG A 119 -3.05 0.30 -5.30
N TYR A 120 -2.37 0.20 -4.16
CA TYR A 120 -2.89 0.67 -2.88
C TYR A 120 -1.97 1.68 -2.22
N VAL A 121 -0.71 1.34 -2.02
CA VAL A 121 0.19 2.13 -1.18
C VAL A 121 0.53 3.48 -1.83
N GLU A 122 1.02 3.48 -3.06
CA GLU A 122 1.44 4.72 -3.74
C GLU A 122 0.27 5.71 -3.94
N PRO A 123 -0.92 5.30 -4.42
CA PRO A 123 -2.05 6.22 -4.57
C PRO A 123 -2.51 6.82 -3.24
N LEU A 124 -2.61 6.00 -2.19
CA LEU A 124 -3.06 6.47 -0.88
C LEU A 124 -1.99 7.31 -0.17
N ALA A 125 -0.69 7.00 -0.33
CA ALA A 125 0.40 7.83 0.19
C ALA A 125 0.36 9.22 -0.45
N THR A 126 0.18 9.27 -1.76
CA THR A 126 0.08 10.51 -2.53
C THR A 126 -1.15 11.31 -2.09
N HIS A 127 -2.30 10.66 -1.96
CA HIS A 127 -3.51 11.31 -1.49
C HIS A 127 -3.36 11.88 -0.07
N TYR A 128 -2.81 11.09 0.86
CA TYR A 128 -2.57 11.53 2.23
C TYR A 128 -1.60 12.71 2.27
N ALA A 129 -0.52 12.67 1.48
CA ALA A 129 0.43 13.77 1.39
C ALA A 129 -0.25 15.07 0.92
N HIS A 130 -1.09 14.99 -0.13
CA HIS A 130 -1.86 16.14 -0.59
C HIS A 130 -2.80 16.68 0.49
N SER A 131 -3.56 15.82 1.15
CA SER A 131 -4.47 16.25 2.24
C SER A 131 -3.73 16.90 3.40
N LEU A 132 -2.57 16.36 3.79
CA LEU A 132 -1.74 16.94 4.85
C LEU A 132 -1.28 18.36 4.47
N LEU A 133 -0.82 18.54 3.23
CA LEU A 133 -0.35 19.83 2.73
C LEU A 133 -1.49 20.86 2.61
N GLU A 134 -2.67 20.44 2.19
CA GLU A 134 -3.86 21.30 2.13
C GLU A 134 -4.26 21.79 3.53
N ASN A 135 -4.23 20.91 4.52
CA ASN A 135 -4.54 21.26 5.91
C ASN A 135 -3.52 22.26 6.47
N LEU A 136 -2.23 22.00 6.28
CA LEU A 136 -1.15 22.89 6.72
C LEU A 136 -1.25 24.28 6.07
N ALA A 137 -1.56 24.34 4.77
CA ALA A 137 -1.76 25.62 4.08
C ALA A 137 -2.97 26.39 4.64
N GLY A 138 -4.04 25.67 4.99
CA GLY A 138 -5.23 26.24 5.64
C GLY A 138 -4.92 26.84 7.01
N GLU A 139 -4.12 26.15 7.82
CA GLU A 139 -3.71 26.63 9.15
C GLU A 139 -2.74 27.82 9.08
N ALA A 140 -1.82 27.80 8.12
CA ALA A 140 -0.78 28.82 7.99
C ALA A 140 -1.26 30.16 7.39
N ASN A 141 -2.52 30.25 6.90
CA ASN A 141 -3.02 31.37 6.10
C ASN A 141 -2.09 31.76 4.93
N SER A 142 -1.25 30.82 4.48
CA SER A 142 -0.28 31.02 3.41
C SER A 142 -0.93 30.71 2.08
N ASP A 143 -0.40 31.31 1.01
CA ASP A 143 -0.85 30.98 -0.35
C ASP A 143 -0.72 29.47 -0.59
N LYS A 144 -1.76 28.85 -1.18
CA LYS A 144 -1.88 27.37 -1.37
C LYS A 144 -0.85 26.80 -2.37
N GLY A 145 0.24 27.52 -2.59
CA GLY A 145 1.18 27.34 -3.67
C GLY A 145 2.25 26.29 -3.39
N LYS A 146 2.13 25.16 -4.08
CA LYS A 146 3.24 24.34 -4.63
C LYS A 146 4.16 23.61 -3.66
N HIS A 147 3.81 23.38 -2.39
CA HIS A 147 4.60 22.41 -1.65
C HIS A 147 4.32 21.02 -2.26
N VAL A 148 5.34 20.44 -2.87
CA VAL A 148 5.31 19.06 -3.38
C VAL A 148 6.07 18.23 -2.36
N PRO A 149 5.53 17.09 -1.89
CA PRO A 149 6.23 16.22 -0.97
C PRO A 149 7.61 15.85 -1.53
N THR A 150 8.62 16.05 -0.70
CA THR A 150 9.98 15.59 -0.99
C THR A 150 10.02 14.07 -1.05
N ALA A 151 11.03 13.51 -1.73
CA ALA A 151 11.25 12.06 -1.75
C ALA A 151 11.38 11.48 -0.33
N SER A 152 12.03 12.20 0.59
CA SER A 152 12.15 11.78 1.99
C SER A 152 10.81 11.75 2.73
N GLU A 153 9.91 12.70 2.45
CA GLU A 153 8.57 12.70 3.05
C GLU A 153 7.75 11.54 2.51
N MET A 154 7.77 11.31 1.20
CA MET A 154 7.07 10.17 0.58
C MET A 154 7.55 8.83 1.14
N VAL A 155 8.84 8.69 1.44
CA VAL A 155 9.37 7.49 2.11
C VAL A 155 8.78 7.32 3.51
N ARG A 156 8.67 8.39 4.31
CA ARG A 156 8.07 8.33 5.65
C ARG A 156 6.59 7.96 5.59
N LEU A 157 5.84 8.54 4.66
CA LEU A 157 4.43 8.23 4.45
C LEU A 157 4.22 6.79 3.99
N THR A 158 5.02 6.34 3.00
CA THR A 158 4.98 4.95 2.52
C THR A 158 5.28 3.96 3.65
N ARG A 159 6.26 4.27 4.50
CA ARG A 159 6.62 3.48 5.67
C ARG A 159 5.49 3.40 6.70
N ALA A 160 4.85 4.53 7.02
CA ALA A 160 3.70 4.59 7.91
C ALA A 160 2.58 3.67 7.41
N MET A 161 2.34 3.64 6.10
CA MET A 161 1.29 2.83 5.50
C MET A 161 1.55 1.32 5.55
N TYR A 162 2.78 0.88 5.23
CA TYR A 162 3.11 -0.54 5.38
C TYR A 162 3.00 -0.99 6.84
N ARG A 163 3.42 -0.15 7.79
CA ARG A 163 3.28 -0.45 9.22
C ARG A 163 1.85 -0.41 9.71
N PHE A 164 1.02 0.46 9.15
CA PHE A 164 -0.41 0.43 9.40
C PHE A 164 -1.02 -0.89 8.89
N GLN A 165 -0.63 -1.33 7.69
CA GLN A 165 -1.06 -2.63 7.16
C GLN A 165 -0.59 -3.79 8.08
N LEU A 166 0.63 -3.73 8.62
CA LEU A 166 1.09 -4.69 9.63
C LEU A 166 0.17 -4.68 10.85
N LEU A 167 -0.13 -3.51 11.43
CA LEU A 167 -1.05 -3.41 12.56
C LEU A 167 -2.43 -4.02 12.25
N CYS A 168 -2.98 -3.75 11.06
CA CYS A 168 -4.25 -4.34 10.62
C CYS A 168 -4.17 -5.87 10.52
N GLN A 169 -3.04 -6.42 10.08
CA GLN A 169 -2.81 -7.87 10.02
C GLN A 169 -2.69 -8.48 11.43
N LEU A 170 -2.01 -7.80 12.37
CA LEU A 170 -1.91 -8.26 13.77
C LEU A 170 -3.27 -8.25 14.49
N ALA A 171 -4.18 -7.35 14.09
CA ALA A 171 -5.51 -7.27 14.68
C ALA A 171 -6.41 -8.48 14.39
N GLY A 172 -6.13 -9.21 13.29
CA GLY A 172 -6.94 -10.32 12.84
C GLY A 172 -8.33 -9.90 12.33
N PRO A 173 -9.14 -10.84 11.79
CA PRO A 173 -10.50 -10.53 11.37
C PRO A 173 -11.31 -10.02 12.58
N ALA A 174 -11.81 -8.80 12.44
CA ALA A 174 -12.57 -8.07 13.45
C ALA A 174 -13.63 -8.98 14.07
N GLY A 175 -13.67 -9.02 15.41
CA GLY A 175 -14.83 -9.63 16.04
C GLY A 175 -14.79 -9.76 17.55
N ARG A 176 -13.62 -9.90 18.19
CA ARG A 176 -13.61 -10.18 19.64
C ARG A 176 -12.39 -9.59 20.32
N THR A 177 -12.45 -8.32 20.73
CA THR A 177 -11.57 -7.78 21.76
C THR A 177 -12.14 -8.26 23.09
N TYR A 178 -11.51 -9.26 23.69
CA TYR A 178 -11.84 -9.67 25.05
C TYR A 178 -10.96 -8.89 26.03
N PRO A 179 -11.42 -8.62 27.28
CA PRO A 179 -10.51 -8.21 28.35
C PRO A 179 -9.40 -9.28 28.47
N ASN A 180 -8.13 -8.87 28.48
CA ASN A 180 -6.93 -9.73 28.37
C ASN A 180 -6.72 -10.39 26.98
N ASP A 181 -6.94 -9.63 25.90
CA ASP A 181 -6.57 -10.10 24.57
C ASP A 181 -5.03 -10.12 24.42
N PRO A 182 -4.39 -11.28 24.19
CA PRO A 182 -2.95 -11.35 23.96
C PRO A 182 -2.47 -10.55 22.72
N ARG A 183 -3.39 -10.02 21.91
CA ARG A 183 -3.09 -9.04 20.86
C ARG A 183 -2.70 -7.66 21.40
N GLU A 184 -3.16 -7.26 22.58
CA GLU A 184 -2.76 -5.97 23.18
C GLU A 184 -1.26 -5.93 23.49
N ASP A 185 -0.71 -7.06 23.95
CA ASP A 185 0.72 -7.26 24.12
C ASP A 185 1.47 -7.20 22.77
N SER A 186 0.85 -7.68 21.70
CA SER A 186 1.45 -7.70 20.35
C SER A 186 1.53 -6.29 19.73
N TYR A 187 0.51 -5.45 19.90
CA TYR A 187 0.57 -4.06 19.43
C TYR A 187 1.61 -3.25 20.21
N THR A 188 1.58 -3.39 21.55
CA THR A 188 2.53 -2.73 22.43
C THR A 188 3.96 -3.13 22.08
N ALA A 189 4.19 -4.43 21.85
CA ALA A 189 5.49 -4.93 21.43
C ALA A 189 5.92 -4.37 20.07
N LEU A 190 5.03 -4.30 19.06
CA LEU A 190 5.36 -3.70 17.77
C LEU A 190 5.70 -2.21 17.90
N ILE A 191 4.92 -1.44 18.67
CA ILE A 191 5.16 -0.02 18.91
C ILE A 191 6.50 0.19 19.61
N ASN A 192 6.85 -0.67 20.57
CA ASN A 192 8.13 -0.61 21.28
C ASN A 192 9.35 -0.94 20.40
N LEU A 193 9.15 -1.52 19.21
CA LEU A 193 10.23 -1.75 18.23
C LEU A 193 10.48 -0.54 17.32
N MET A 194 9.68 0.51 17.43
CA MET A 194 9.77 1.70 16.60
C MET A 194 10.37 2.87 17.38
N GLU A 195 11.10 3.72 16.67
CA GLU A 195 11.54 5.00 17.24
C GLU A 195 10.34 5.93 17.48
N PRO A 196 10.39 6.88 18.42
CA PRO A 196 9.24 7.73 18.73
C PRO A 196 8.66 8.47 17.52
N TRP A 197 9.50 8.98 16.61
CA TRP A 197 9.02 9.63 15.38
C TRP A 197 8.39 8.66 14.39
N GLU A 198 8.81 7.39 14.39
CA GLU A 198 8.20 6.35 13.57
C GLU A 198 6.79 5.98 14.08
N VAL A 199 6.59 6.04 15.40
CA VAL A 199 5.27 5.91 16.03
C VAL A 199 4.37 7.08 15.65
N GLU A 200 4.88 8.31 15.71
CA GLU A 200 4.13 9.50 15.28
C GLU A 200 3.73 9.44 13.80
N GLU A 201 4.63 9.00 12.92
CA GLU A 201 4.32 8.77 11.49
C GLU A 201 3.14 7.79 11.31
N LEU A 202 3.17 6.66 12.02
CA LEU A 202 2.14 5.64 12.00
C LEU A 202 0.80 6.14 12.54
N LEU A 203 0.82 6.80 13.70
CA LEU A 203 -0.39 7.31 14.35
C LEU A 203 -1.02 8.44 13.55
N SER A 204 -0.22 9.30 12.91
CA SER A 204 -0.70 10.36 12.03
C SER A 204 -1.47 9.77 10.84
N PHE A 205 -0.92 8.73 10.20
CA PHE A 205 -1.63 8.04 9.13
C PHE A 205 -2.88 7.30 9.65
N TYR A 206 -2.82 6.65 10.81
CA TYR A 206 -3.98 6.01 11.43
C TYR A 206 -5.14 7.00 11.65
N GLN A 207 -4.86 8.21 12.15
CA GLN A 207 -5.87 9.24 12.34
C GLN A 207 -6.53 9.63 11.00
N PHE A 208 -5.72 9.80 9.95
CA PHE A 208 -6.23 10.07 8.60
C PHE A 208 -7.10 8.93 8.06
N ALA A 209 -6.63 7.68 8.18
CA ALA A 209 -7.35 6.49 7.72
C ALA A 209 -8.68 6.33 8.48
N ARG A 210 -8.66 6.54 9.80
CA ARG A 210 -9.85 6.52 10.65
C ARG A 210 -10.85 7.61 10.24
N GLY A 211 -10.40 8.85 10.05
CA GLY A 211 -11.27 9.94 9.59
C GLY A 211 -11.90 9.66 8.23
N SER A 212 -11.13 9.06 7.31
CA SER A 212 -11.63 8.64 6.00
C SER A 212 -12.70 7.56 6.11
N TYR A 213 -12.50 6.57 6.97
CA TYR A 213 -13.46 5.50 7.23
C TYR A 213 -14.74 6.04 7.90
N GLU A 214 -14.62 6.90 8.91
CA GLU A 214 -15.74 7.55 9.58
C GLU A 214 -16.56 8.39 8.60
N LYS A 215 -15.92 9.13 7.70
CA LYS A 215 -16.60 9.88 6.64
C LYS A 215 -17.41 8.97 5.73
N ILE A 216 -16.80 7.90 5.21
CA ILE A 216 -17.49 6.92 4.35
C ILE A 216 -18.69 6.32 5.08
N LEU A 217 -18.50 5.88 6.34
CA LEU A 217 -19.58 5.32 7.14
C LEU A 217 -20.72 6.30 7.35
N ASN A 218 -20.41 7.57 7.62
CA ASN A 218 -21.42 8.61 7.78
C ASN A 218 -22.17 8.89 6.47
N ASP A 219 -21.47 8.92 5.34
CA ASP A 219 -22.05 9.16 4.01
C ASP A 219 -23.05 8.05 3.63
N VAL A 220 -22.76 6.79 3.99
CA VAL A 220 -23.65 5.65 3.71
C VAL A 220 -24.61 5.31 4.84
N ARG A 221 -24.49 5.96 6.02
CA ARG A 221 -25.27 5.62 7.22
C ARG A 221 -26.77 5.65 6.97
N TRP A 222 -27.24 6.63 6.20
CA TRP A 222 -28.65 6.75 5.85
C TRP A 222 -29.14 5.59 4.97
N ASP A 223 -28.31 5.08 4.07
CA ASP A 223 -28.69 3.97 3.18
C ASP A 223 -28.98 2.67 3.92
N PHE A 224 -28.45 2.53 5.14
CA PHE A 224 -28.67 1.36 6.02
C PHE A 224 -29.55 1.68 7.23
N HIS A 225 -30.11 2.89 7.33
CA HIS A 225 -30.95 3.28 8.45
C HIS A 225 -32.31 2.59 8.37
N GLU A 226 -32.86 2.12 9.49
CA GLU A 226 -34.15 1.43 9.54
C GLU A 226 -35.29 2.31 8.99
N ASP A 227 -35.21 3.62 9.25
CA ASP A 227 -36.16 4.61 8.74
C ASP A 227 -35.97 5.00 7.27
N ASN A 228 -35.01 4.39 6.55
CA ASN A 228 -34.83 4.68 5.14
C ASN A 228 -36.07 4.17 4.36
N PRO A 229 -36.77 5.03 3.60
CA PRO A 229 -37.99 4.65 2.88
C PRO A 229 -37.83 3.45 1.93
N ARG A 230 -36.60 3.14 1.48
CA ARG A 230 -36.30 1.95 0.68
C ARG A 230 -36.61 0.63 1.40
N PHE A 231 -36.65 0.62 2.73
CA PHE A 231 -37.03 -0.55 3.52
C PHE A 231 -38.52 -0.59 3.89
N ALA A 232 -39.27 0.50 3.69
CA ALA A 232 -40.70 0.57 3.98
C ALA A 232 -41.57 -0.22 2.96
N GLU A 233 -41.06 -0.48 1.75
CA GLU A 233 -41.83 -1.11 0.66
C GLU A 233 -41.92 -2.66 0.74
N LYS A 234 -41.38 -3.31 1.79
CA LYS A 234 -41.31 -4.79 1.84
C LYS A 234 -42.33 -5.51 2.72
N PHE A 235 -43.37 -4.83 3.22
CA PHE A 235 -44.48 -5.49 3.89
C PHE A 235 -45.81 -5.16 3.20
N ASP A 236 -46.10 -5.85 2.10
CA ASP A 236 -47.48 -6.10 1.66
C ASP A 236 -47.85 -7.51 2.12
N PRO A 237 -48.44 -7.69 3.32
CA PRO A 237 -48.98 -8.97 3.72
C PRO A 237 -50.26 -9.20 2.92
N GLN A 238 -50.14 -9.65 1.67
CA GLN A 238 -51.31 -10.12 0.94
C GLN A 238 -51.88 -11.34 1.69
N PRO A 239 -53.13 -11.28 2.19
CA PRO A 239 -53.75 -12.45 2.79
C PRO A 239 -53.97 -13.46 1.67
N ARG A 240 -53.28 -14.61 1.75
CA ARG A 240 -53.60 -15.77 0.91
C ARG A 240 -55.05 -16.17 1.16
N LYS A 241 -55.96 -15.77 0.27
CA LYS A 241 -57.30 -16.36 0.20
C LYS A 241 -57.14 -17.79 -0.31
N GLY A 242 -57.10 -18.75 0.62
CA GLY A 242 -57.30 -20.16 0.30
C GLY A 242 -58.75 -20.39 -0.13
N PRO A 243 -59.03 -21.34 -1.04
CA PRO A 243 -60.40 -21.63 -1.46
C PRO A 243 -61.17 -22.26 -0.30
N LEU A 244 -62.36 -21.75 -0.04
CA LEU A 244 -63.35 -22.40 0.81
C LEU A 244 -63.89 -23.62 0.06
N ILE A 245 -63.88 -24.76 0.76
CA ILE A 245 -64.45 -26.06 0.36
C ILE A 245 -65.95 -25.92 0.11
#